data_AF-A0A8J3NAM2-F1
#
_entry.id   AF-A0A8J3NAM2-F1
#
_cell.length_a   1.000
_cell.length_b   1.000
_cell.length_c   1.000
_cell.angle_alpha   90.00
_cell.angle_beta   90.00
_cell.angle_gamma   90.00
#
_symmetry.space_group_name_H-M   'P 1'
#
loop_
_entity.id
_entity.type
_entity.pdbx_description
1 polymer ?
#
loop_
_entity_poly.entity_id
_entity_poly.type
_entity_poly.pdbx_seq_one_letter_code
_entity_poly.pdbx_strand_id
1 'polypeptide(L)'
;MMLGKGQYRHERILSRATVELMTSDHLIPEQRAGAEIFFGSYRSWGLGMAVDIERTDIFHTPGRFGWEGGFGTSAYTDPVEGMIGILFTQRMMDSPEPPKVFTDFWTLAYGAME
;
A
#
# COMPACT_ATOMS: atom_id res chain seq x y z
N MET A 1 5.23 -7.33 11.34
CA MET A 1 5.55 -6.17 12.21
C MET A 1 4.56 -5.03 11.98
N MET A 2 4.46 -4.46 10.78
CA MET A 2 3.56 -3.31 10.53
C MET A 2 2.09 -3.64 10.77
N LEU A 3 1.56 -4.75 10.21
CA LEU A 3 0.20 -5.23 10.51
C LEU A 3 -0.02 -5.50 12.01
N GLY A 4 1.01 -5.99 12.70
CA GLY A 4 1.02 -6.24 14.15
C GLY A 4 1.29 -5.00 15.00
N LYS A 5 1.09 -3.78 14.47
CA LYS A 5 1.27 -2.51 15.19
C LYS A 5 2.63 -2.38 15.88
N GLY A 6 3.68 -2.76 15.17
CA GLY A 6 5.08 -2.64 15.60
C GLY A 6 5.62 -3.86 16.33
N GLN A 7 4.78 -4.88 16.55
CA GLN A 7 5.16 -6.14 17.17
C GLN A 7 5.34 -7.23 16.12
N TYR A 8 6.34 -8.10 16.32
CA TYR A 8 6.48 -9.34 15.58
C TYR A 8 6.88 -10.44 16.57
N ARG A 9 6.08 -11.51 16.61
CA ARG A 9 6.18 -12.55 17.65
C ARG A 9 6.14 -11.91 19.06
N HIS A 10 7.16 -12.15 19.88
CA HIS A 10 7.23 -11.65 21.24
C HIS A 10 8.02 -10.34 21.38
N GLU A 11 8.49 -9.76 20.28
CA GLU A 11 9.35 -8.58 20.30
C GLU A 11 8.65 -7.35 19.72
N ARG A 12 8.80 -6.22 20.42
CA ARG A 12 8.36 -4.91 19.94
C ARG A 12 9.55 -4.23 19.26
N ILE A 13 9.47 -4.14 17.93
CA ILE A 13 10.49 -3.48 17.10
C ILE A 13 10.18 -1.98 17.00
N LEU A 14 8.90 -1.63 16.83
CA LEU A 14 8.41 -0.25 16.81
C LEU A 14 7.27 -0.06 17.82
N SER A 15 7.15 1.16 18.35
CA SER A 15 5.96 1.51 19.12
C SER A 15 4.73 1.50 18.21
N ARG A 16 3.55 1.23 18.77
CA ARG A 16 2.28 1.34 18.03
C ARG A 16 2.13 2.74 17.41
N ALA A 17 2.41 3.79 18.19
CA ALA A 17 2.32 5.18 17.75
C ALA A 17 3.28 5.48 16.59
N THR A 18 4.45 4.85 16.55
CA THR A 18 5.38 4.99 15.41
C THR A 18 4.81 4.38 14.15
N VAL A 19 4.20 3.20 14.23
CA VAL A 19 3.56 2.56 13.06
C VAL A 19 2.38 3.40 12.57
N GLU A 20 1.53 3.88 13.48
CA GLU A 20 0.43 4.79 13.15
C GLU A 20 0.97 6.05 12.46
N LEU A 21 2.01 6.69 13.02
CA LEU A 21 2.64 7.85 12.39
C LEU A 21 3.19 7.54 11.00
N MET A 22 3.85 6.40 10.80
CA MET A 22 4.43 6.03 9.49
C MET A 22 3.38 5.78 8.41
N THR A 23 2.18 5.34 8.79
CA THR A 23 1.14 4.84 7.88
C THR A 23 -0.06 5.80 7.76
N SER A 24 0.00 6.97 8.39
CA SER A 24 -0.96 8.06 8.20
C SER A 24 -0.69 8.84 6.91
N ASP A 25 -1.73 9.52 6.42
CA ASP A 25 -1.61 10.54 5.39
C ASP A 25 -0.84 11.77 5.93
N HIS A 26 0.29 12.11 5.30
CA HIS A 26 1.09 13.30 5.64
C HIS A 26 0.97 14.43 4.61
N LEU A 27 0.18 14.26 3.55
CA LEU A 27 0.04 15.28 2.51
C LEU A 27 -1.34 15.94 2.57
N ILE A 28 -1.35 17.27 2.48
CA ILE A 28 -2.59 18.02 2.25
C ILE A 28 -2.96 17.98 0.75
N PRO A 29 -4.23 18.23 0.37
CA PRO A 29 -4.67 18.19 -1.03
C PRO A 29 -3.78 19.02 -1.98
N GLU A 30 -3.33 20.19 -1.54
CA GLU A 30 -2.48 21.09 -2.33
C GLU A 30 -1.10 20.51 -2.62
N GLN A 31 -0.59 19.62 -1.76
CA GLN A 31 0.68 18.92 -1.97
C GLN A 31 0.54 17.69 -2.87
N ARG A 32 -0.67 17.14 -2.98
CA ARG A 32 -0.97 16.04 -3.91
C ARG A 32 -1.26 16.52 -5.33
N ALA A 33 -1.72 17.76 -5.49
CA ALA A 33 -1.98 18.34 -6.80
C ALA A 33 -0.72 18.30 -7.68
N GLY A 34 -0.82 17.68 -8.85
CA GLY A 34 0.31 17.47 -9.78
C GLY A 34 1.11 16.18 -9.56
N ALA A 35 0.80 15.40 -8.52
CA ALA A 35 1.42 14.10 -8.24
C ALA A 35 0.52 12.90 -8.65
N GLU A 36 -0.49 13.13 -9.48
CA GLU A 36 -1.49 12.13 -9.89
C GLU A 36 -0.84 10.93 -10.59
N ILE A 37 0.31 11.12 -11.24
CA ILE A 37 1.10 10.04 -11.83
C ILE A 37 1.56 8.98 -10.82
N PHE A 38 1.72 9.35 -9.54
CA PHE A 38 2.11 8.44 -8.47
C PHE A 38 0.93 8.02 -7.59
N PHE A 39 -0.02 8.92 -7.36
CA PHE A 39 -1.06 8.72 -6.35
C PHE A 39 -2.47 8.52 -6.94
N GLY A 40 -2.68 8.86 -8.21
CA GLY A 40 -4.03 9.03 -8.74
C GLY A 40 -4.85 9.99 -7.87
N SER A 41 -6.16 9.75 -7.80
CA SER A 41 -7.05 10.47 -6.88
C SER A 41 -7.16 9.84 -5.49
N TYR A 42 -6.58 8.64 -5.29
CA TYR A 42 -6.96 7.74 -4.20
C TYR A 42 -5.83 7.38 -3.24
N ARG A 43 -4.60 7.85 -3.49
CA ARG A 43 -3.44 7.67 -2.60
C ARG A 43 -2.92 8.99 -2.07
N SER A 44 -2.16 8.86 -1.00
CA SER A 44 -1.29 9.87 -0.45
C SER A 44 0.06 9.26 -0.05
N TRP A 45 0.89 10.01 0.67
CA TRP A 45 2.19 9.56 1.14
C TRP A 45 2.27 9.55 2.66
N GLY A 46 2.76 8.43 3.19
CA GLY A 46 3.16 8.26 4.58
C GLY A 46 4.66 8.50 4.76
N LEU A 47 5.24 7.94 5.82
CA LEU A 47 6.70 7.98 6.01
C LEU A 47 7.35 6.79 5.30
N GLY A 48 7.56 6.92 3.99
CA GLY A 48 8.29 5.97 3.15
C GLY A 48 7.43 4.98 2.36
N MET A 49 6.13 5.22 2.27
CA MET A 49 5.18 4.37 1.54
C MET A 49 3.95 5.18 1.13
N ALA A 50 3.21 4.71 0.13
CA ALA A 50 1.89 5.26 -0.15
C ALA A 50 0.86 4.75 0.86
N VAL A 51 -0.20 5.55 1.03
CA VAL A 51 -1.36 5.24 1.85
C VAL A 51 -2.60 5.46 0.99
N ASP A 52 -3.44 4.45 0.82
CA ASP A 52 -4.73 4.58 0.14
C ASP A 52 -5.66 5.43 1.05
N ILE A 53 -6.27 6.49 0.51
CA ILE A 53 -7.17 7.43 1.21
C ILE A 53 -8.61 7.36 0.72
N GLU A 54 -8.83 6.76 -0.45
CA GLU A 54 -10.14 6.56 -1.07
C GLU A 54 -10.20 5.16 -1.70
N ARG A 55 -11.40 4.57 -1.73
CA ARG A 55 -11.64 3.29 -2.39
C ARG A 55 -12.04 3.49 -3.85
N THR A 56 -11.13 3.13 -4.76
CA THR A 56 -11.37 3.14 -6.22
C THR A 56 -11.35 1.74 -6.86
N ASP A 57 -10.88 0.74 -6.12
CA ASP A 57 -10.86 -0.67 -6.52
C ASP A 57 -11.11 -1.54 -5.27
N ILE A 58 -11.37 -2.84 -5.46
CA ILE A 58 -11.65 -3.78 -4.37
C ILE A 58 -10.48 -3.90 -3.39
N PHE A 59 -9.26 -3.66 -3.86
CA PHE A 59 -8.04 -3.72 -3.06
C PHE A 59 -7.54 -2.36 -2.57
N HIS A 60 -8.21 -1.24 -2.89
CA HIS A 60 -7.86 0.11 -2.41
C HIS A 60 -8.62 0.44 -1.12
N THR A 61 -8.43 -0.37 -0.08
CA THR A 61 -9.04 -0.07 1.22
C THR A 61 -8.39 1.17 1.83
N PRO A 62 -9.14 2.21 2.24
CA PRO A 62 -8.56 3.36 2.93
C PRO A 62 -7.77 2.93 4.17
N GLY A 63 -6.52 3.40 4.28
CA GLY A 63 -5.56 3.00 5.32
C GLY A 63 -4.65 1.83 4.93
N ARG A 64 -4.87 1.18 3.78
CA ARG A 64 -3.89 0.27 3.18
C ARG A 64 -2.64 1.04 2.80
N PHE A 65 -1.47 0.46 3.05
CA PHE A 65 -0.20 1.12 2.77
C PHE A 65 0.82 0.18 2.15
N GLY A 66 1.72 0.73 1.35
CA GLY A 66 2.71 -0.04 0.62
C GLY A 66 3.29 0.70 -0.58
N TRP A 67 3.95 -0.05 -1.46
CA TRP A 67 4.52 0.51 -2.67
C TRP A 67 4.78 -0.54 -3.75
N GLU A 68 5.03 -0.05 -4.95
CA GLU A 68 5.41 -0.83 -6.12
C GLU A 68 6.89 -0.56 -6.46
N GLY A 69 7.59 -1.61 -6.84
CA GLY A 69 8.99 -1.57 -7.27
C GLY A 69 9.09 -1.77 -8.78
N GLY A 70 9.76 -0.84 -9.46
CA GLY A 70 9.88 -0.83 -10.92
C GLY A 70 10.47 -2.10 -11.55
N PHE A 71 11.14 -2.96 -10.78
CA PHE A 71 11.64 -4.25 -11.24
C PHE A 71 10.61 -5.40 -11.16
N GLY A 72 9.34 -5.09 -10.89
CA GLY A 72 8.25 -6.08 -10.94
C GLY A 72 7.79 -6.61 -9.59
N THR A 73 7.91 -5.80 -8.53
CA THR A 73 7.45 -6.17 -7.18
C THR A 73 6.32 -5.28 -6.72
N SER A 74 5.35 -5.82 -5.99
CA SER A 74 4.26 -5.05 -5.40
C SER A 74 4.01 -5.56 -3.99
N ALA A 75 3.99 -4.68 -2.99
CA ALA A 75 3.83 -5.08 -1.59
C ALA A 75 2.96 -4.08 -0.84
N TYR A 76 1.87 -4.57 -0.25
CA TYR A 76 0.96 -3.76 0.54
C TYR A 76 0.49 -4.51 1.80
N THR A 77 0.27 -3.75 2.86
CA THR A 77 -0.39 -4.19 4.09
C THR A 77 -1.73 -3.49 4.19
N ASP A 78 -2.78 -4.25 4.45
CA ASP A 78 -4.13 -3.76 4.68
C ASP A 78 -4.54 -4.09 6.11
N PRO A 79 -4.45 -3.13 7.05
CA PRO A 79 -4.85 -3.35 8.43
C PRO A 79 -6.35 -3.56 8.63
N VAL A 80 -7.18 -3.08 7.69
CA VAL A 80 -8.64 -3.20 7.78
C VAL A 80 -9.03 -4.64 7.47
N GLU A 81 -8.47 -5.21 6.41
CA GLU A 81 -8.71 -6.60 6.00
C GLU A 81 -7.78 -7.61 6.72
N GLY A 82 -6.86 -7.14 7.57
CA GLY A 82 -5.94 -8.01 8.30
C GLY A 82 -4.93 -8.73 7.40
N MET A 83 -4.61 -8.19 6.22
CA MET A 83 -3.85 -8.87 5.17
C MET A 83 -2.49 -8.21 4.88
N ILE A 84 -1.49 -9.02 4.54
CA ILE A 84 -0.28 -8.57 3.84
C ILE A 84 -0.18 -9.33 2.53
N GLY A 85 -0.10 -8.61 1.41
CA GLY A 85 0.15 -9.20 0.10
C GLY A 85 1.51 -8.78 -0.44
N ILE A 86 2.23 -9.72 -1.05
CA ILE A 86 3.51 -9.45 -1.70
C ILE A 86 3.55 -10.26 -3.00
N LEU A 87 3.75 -9.54 -4.11
CA LEU A 87 3.97 -10.12 -5.42
C LEU A 87 5.43 -9.90 -5.82
N PHE A 88 6.12 -10.98 -6.14
CA PHE A 88 7.44 -10.97 -6.74
C PHE A 88 7.37 -11.51 -8.17
N THR A 89 7.69 -10.64 -9.13
CA THR A 89 7.92 -11.04 -10.52
C THR A 89 9.30 -10.57 -10.98
N GLN A 90 9.68 -10.93 -12.20
CA GLN A 90 10.87 -10.40 -12.88
C GLN A 90 10.45 -9.58 -14.11
N ARG A 91 9.29 -8.93 -14.05
CA ARG A 91 8.78 -8.07 -15.12
C ARG A 91 8.92 -6.61 -14.73
N MET A 92 9.88 -5.93 -15.36
CA MET A 92 10.06 -4.48 -15.19
C MET A 92 8.82 -3.71 -15.66
N MET A 93 8.48 -2.65 -14.94
CA MET A 93 7.46 -1.67 -15.31
C MET A 93 8.01 -0.79 -16.44
N ASP A 94 7.23 -0.60 -17.50
CA ASP A 94 7.54 0.25 -18.65
C ASP A 94 6.75 1.56 -18.65
N SER A 95 5.89 1.76 -17.65
CA SER A 95 5.04 2.93 -17.46
C SER A 95 4.74 3.16 -15.97
N PRO A 96 4.20 4.33 -15.58
CA PRO A 96 3.70 4.58 -14.23
C PRO A 96 2.49 3.72 -13.86
N GLU A 97 1.73 3.24 -14.85
CA GLU A 97 0.60 2.35 -14.62
C GLU A 97 1.09 0.96 -14.12
N PRO A 98 0.40 0.37 -13.13
CA PRO A 98 0.76 -0.96 -12.66
C PRO A 98 0.57 -1.99 -13.79
N PRO A 99 1.55 -2.89 -14.03
CA PRO A 99 1.38 -3.98 -14.97
C PRO A 99 0.13 -4.81 -14.66
N LYS A 100 -0.55 -5.34 -15.68
CA LYS A 100 -1.78 -6.14 -15.50
C LYS A 100 -1.62 -7.30 -14.49
N VAL A 101 -0.43 -7.89 -14.38
CA VAL A 101 -0.17 -8.95 -13.39
C VAL A 101 -0.28 -8.45 -11.94
N PHE A 102 -0.03 -7.16 -11.67
CA PHE A 102 -0.22 -6.57 -10.35
C PHE A 102 -1.71 -6.43 -10.03
N THR A 103 -2.49 -5.85 -10.96
CA THR A 103 -3.92 -5.64 -10.75
C THR A 103 -4.68 -6.97 -10.70
N ASP A 104 -4.33 -7.95 -11.55
CA ASP A 104 -4.89 -9.30 -11.49
C ASP A 104 -4.57 -9.97 -10.14
N PHE A 105 -3.32 -9.89 -9.66
CA PHE A 105 -2.94 -10.43 -8.36
C PHE A 105 -3.75 -9.83 -7.22
N TRP A 106 -3.82 -8.49 -7.14
CA TRP A 106 -4.54 -7.82 -6.06
C TRP A 106 -6.04 -8.06 -6.13
N THR A 107 -6.62 -8.04 -7.33
CA THR A 107 -8.04 -8.33 -7.52
C THR A 107 -8.37 -9.76 -7.06
N LEU A 108 -7.60 -10.75 -7.50
CA LEU A 108 -7.83 -12.15 -7.14
C LEU A 108 -7.55 -12.42 -5.65
N ALA A 109 -6.54 -11.78 -5.07
CA ALA A 109 -6.24 -11.93 -3.64
C ALA A 109 -7.39 -11.42 -2.77
N TYR A 110 -7.93 -10.23 -3.07
CA TYR A 110 -9.08 -9.69 -2.33
C TYR A 110 -10.37 -10.44 -2.62
N GLY A 111 -10.61 -10.83 -3.87
CA GLY A 111 -11.81 -11.61 -4.25
C GLY A 111 -11.84 -13.02 -3.68
N ALA A 112 -10.72 -13.54 -3.19
CA ALA A 112 -10.64 -14.82 -2.49
C ALA A 112 -10.84 -14.69 -0.97
N MET A 113 -10.91 -13.47 -0.43
CA MET A 113 -11.32 -13.22 0.95
C MET A 113 -12.85 -13.22 0.98
N GLU A 114 -13.43 -14.03 1.86
CA GLU A 114 -14.88 -14.30 1.94
C GLU A 114 -15.76 -13.06 2.14
#